data_AF-A0A2E2Z5I5-F1
#
_entry.id   AF-A0A2E2Z5I5-F1
#
_cell.length_a   1.000
_cell.length_b   1.000
_cell.length_c   1.000
_cell.angle_alpha   90.00
_cell.angle_beta   90.00
_cell.angle_gamma   90.00
#
_symmetry.space_group_name_H-M   'P 1'
#
loop_
_entity.id
_entity.type
_entity.pdbx_description
1 polymer ?
#
loop_
_entity_poly.entity_id
_entity_poly.type
_entity_poly.pdbx_seq_one_letter_code
_entity_poly.pdbx_strand_id
1 'polypeptide(L)'
;MIENYLPILIIFILVAGFVFVSLILTHFIGPRIKNKVKMMPYESGVDPVGETRIRFSIRFFLIALLFIIFDIEIVFLYPWAVVFKDFLSAGSFIFFEMVIFLAILAFGFAYVWRKGALEWE
;
A
#
# COMPACT_ATOMS: atom_id res chain seq x y z
N MET A 1 -27.28 9.90 -7.20
CA MET A 1 -25.89 10.03 -6.69
C MET A 1 -25.46 8.82 -5.86
N ILE A 2 -26.17 8.44 -4.77
CA ILE A 2 -25.81 7.24 -3.99
C ILE A 2 -26.00 5.93 -4.77
N GLU A 3 -26.97 5.90 -5.69
CA GLU A 3 -27.28 4.75 -6.55
C GLU A 3 -26.09 4.33 -7.44
N ASN A 4 -25.18 5.26 -7.77
CA ASN A 4 -23.98 4.96 -8.53
C ASN A 4 -22.94 4.15 -7.73
N TYR A 5 -23.02 4.16 -6.40
CA TYR A 5 -22.15 3.35 -5.52
C TYR A 5 -22.73 1.97 -5.25
N LEU A 6 -24.01 1.73 -5.55
CA LEU A 6 -24.68 0.46 -5.32
C LEU A 6 -24.02 -0.70 -6.12
N PRO A 7 -23.65 -0.54 -7.40
CA PRO A 7 -22.88 -1.56 -8.13
C PRO A 7 -21.53 -1.89 -7.47
N ILE A 8 -20.83 -0.88 -6.93
CA ILE A 8 -19.54 -1.05 -6.26
C ILE A 8 -19.72 -1.90 -4.99
N LEU A 9 -20.75 -1.60 -4.21
CA LEU A 9 -21.08 -2.35 -3.00
C LEU A 9 -21.45 -3.81 -3.32
N ILE A 10 -22.25 -4.03 -4.37
CA ILE A 10 -22.63 -5.38 -4.81
C ILE A 10 -21.39 -6.19 -5.20
N ILE A 11 -20.48 -5.60 -6.00
CA ILE A 11 -19.24 -6.27 -6.42
C ILE A 11 -18.38 -6.59 -5.19
N PHE A 12 -18.24 -5.65 -4.25
CA PHE A 12 -17.48 -5.87 -3.03
C PHE A 12 -18.04 -7.05 -2.21
N ILE A 13 -19.36 -7.09 -2.00
CA ILE A 13 -20.03 -8.17 -1.28
C ILE A 13 -19.87 -9.50 -2.01
N LEU A 14 -20.00 -9.50 -3.34
CA LEU A 14 -19.86 -10.71 -4.15
C LEU A 14 -18.45 -11.28 -4.07
N VAL A 15 -17.42 -10.43 -4.22
CA VAL A 15 -16.00 -10.85 -4.13
C VAL A 15 -15.66 -11.31 -2.72
N ALA A 16 -16.03 -10.56 -1.69
CA ALA A 16 -15.82 -10.96 -0.30
C ALA A 16 -16.54 -12.28 0.01
N GLY A 17 -17.81 -12.39 -0.40
CA GLY A 17 -18.62 -13.60 -0.25
C GLY A 17 -17.99 -14.80 -0.95
N PHE A 18 -17.50 -14.63 -2.17
CA PHE A 18 -16.80 -15.68 -2.92
C PHE A 18 -15.53 -16.15 -2.18
N VAL A 19 -14.71 -15.24 -1.64
CA VAL A 19 -13.52 -15.57 -0.86
C VAL A 19 -13.91 -16.34 0.41
N PHE A 20 -14.88 -15.84 1.17
CA PHE A 20 -15.33 -16.49 2.41
C PHE A 20 -15.93 -17.87 2.15
N VAL A 21 -16.83 -18.00 1.18
CA VAL A 21 -17.45 -19.29 0.82
C VAL A 21 -16.39 -20.27 0.35
N SER A 22 -15.46 -19.85 -0.50
CA SER A 22 -14.35 -20.69 -0.99
C SER A 22 -13.47 -21.20 0.16
N LEU A 23 -13.09 -20.33 1.10
CA LEU A 23 -12.29 -20.72 2.27
C LEU A 23 -13.04 -21.66 3.20
N ILE A 24 -14.31 -21.37 3.49
CA ILE A 24 -15.18 -22.21 4.32
C ILE A 24 -15.35 -23.60 3.69
N LEU A 25 -15.68 -23.64 2.41
CA LEU A 25 -15.89 -24.87 1.68
C LEU A 25 -14.62 -25.72 1.64
N THR A 26 -13.47 -25.08 1.38
CA THR A 26 -12.16 -25.75 1.42
C THR A 26 -11.85 -26.30 2.82
N HIS A 27 -12.18 -25.57 3.88
CA HIS A 27 -11.98 -26.03 5.25
C HIS A 27 -12.88 -27.21 5.65
N PHE A 28 -14.09 -27.30 5.09
CA PHE A 28 -15.03 -28.40 5.35
C PHE A 28 -14.80 -29.63 4.47
N ILE A 29 -14.52 -29.46 3.18
CA ILE A 29 -14.29 -30.56 2.23
C ILE A 29 -12.84 -31.09 2.30
N GLY A 30 -11.88 -30.23 2.66
CA GLY A 30 -10.46 -30.57 2.65
C GLY A 30 -10.06 -31.66 3.66
N PRO A 31 -9.11 -32.56 3.31
CA PRO A 31 -8.59 -33.57 4.23
C PRO A 31 -7.96 -32.96 5.49
N ARG A 32 -8.44 -33.38 6.67
CA ARG A 32 -7.96 -32.85 7.96
C ARG A 32 -6.88 -33.74 8.57
N ILE A 33 -5.69 -33.75 7.98
CA ILE A 33 -4.55 -34.54 8.50
C ILE A 33 -3.70 -33.66 9.41
N LYS A 34 -4.04 -33.64 10.70
CA LYS A 34 -3.24 -32.97 11.73
C LYS A 34 -2.07 -33.87 12.14
N ASN A 35 -0.85 -33.42 11.90
CA ASN A 35 0.38 -34.09 12.37
C ASN A 35 1.27 -33.03 13.01
N LYS A 36 1.96 -33.37 14.11
CA LYS A 36 2.92 -32.47 14.77
C LYS A 36 3.92 -31.88 13.77
N VAL A 37 4.49 -32.73 12.88
CA VAL A 37 5.45 -32.29 11.85
C VAL A 37 4.82 -31.33 10.83
N LYS A 38 3.57 -31.55 10.42
CA LYS A 38 2.86 -30.66 9.47
C LYS A 38 2.51 -29.30 10.07
N MET A 39 2.43 -29.21 11.40
CA MET A 39 2.09 -27.99 12.12
C MET A 39 3.34 -27.25 12.63
N MET A 40 4.54 -27.80 12.41
CA MET A 40 5.80 -27.15 12.76
C MET A 40 6.18 -26.11 11.69
N PRO A 41 6.82 -24.99 12.08
CA PRO A 41 7.42 -24.06 11.12
C PRO A 41 8.37 -24.76 10.17
N TYR A 42 8.39 -24.32 8.92
CA TYR A 42 9.29 -24.84 7.91
C TYR A 42 10.70 -24.29 8.11
N GLU A 43 11.69 -25.17 8.29
CA GLU A 43 13.11 -24.83 8.46
C GLU A 43 13.99 -25.82 7.66
N SER A 44 13.73 -25.99 6.36
CA SER A 44 14.55 -26.80 5.43
C SER A 44 14.92 -28.23 5.89
N GLY A 45 14.10 -28.86 6.75
CA GLY A 45 14.31 -30.22 7.25
C GLY A 45 14.99 -30.34 8.62
N VAL A 46 15.32 -29.22 9.27
CA VAL A 46 15.78 -29.16 10.67
C VAL A 46 14.68 -28.62 11.57
N ASP A 47 14.77 -28.90 12.87
CA ASP A 47 13.86 -28.29 13.84
C ASP A 47 14.20 -26.81 13.99
N PRO A 48 13.21 -25.91 14.08
CA PRO A 48 13.45 -24.49 14.28
C PRO A 48 14.12 -24.28 15.64
N VAL A 49 15.33 -23.71 15.62
CA VAL A 49 16.12 -23.39 16.81
C VAL A 49 16.32 -21.88 16.90
N GLY A 50 16.01 -21.29 18.04
CA GLY A 50 16.29 -19.88 18.33
C GLY A 50 15.06 -19.07 18.74
N GLU A 51 15.30 -17.80 19.07
CA GLU A 51 14.24 -16.85 19.40
C GLU A 51 13.60 -16.28 18.14
N THR A 52 12.28 -16.13 18.15
CA THR A 52 11.50 -15.56 17.03
C THR A 52 11.49 -14.03 17.02
N ARG A 53 12.08 -13.38 18.03
CA ARG A 53 12.10 -11.92 18.18
C ARG A 53 13.40 -11.33 17.65
N ILE A 54 13.49 -11.25 16.33
CA ILE A 54 14.59 -10.55 15.67
C ILE A 54 14.31 -9.05 15.56
N ARG A 55 15.37 -8.24 15.58
CA ARG A 55 15.26 -6.81 15.27
C ARG A 55 15.06 -6.67 13.77
N PHE A 56 13.89 -6.17 13.37
CA PHE A 56 13.66 -5.79 11.99
C PHE A 56 14.50 -4.56 11.64
N SER A 57 14.95 -4.50 10.39
CA SER A 57 15.70 -3.35 9.90
C SER A 57 14.85 -2.08 9.91
N ILE A 58 15.44 -0.96 10.35
CA ILE A 58 14.77 0.36 10.32
C ILE A 58 14.40 0.81 8.90
N ARG A 59 14.97 0.16 7.87
CA ARG A 59 14.69 0.45 6.46
C ARG A 59 13.21 0.32 6.10
N PHE A 60 12.51 -0.68 6.64
CA PHE A 60 11.07 -0.83 6.45
C PHE A 60 10.29 0.40 6.98
N PHE A 61 10.73 0.96 8.10
CA PHE A 61 10.14 2.17 8.66
C PHE A 61 10.40 3.39 7.79
N LEU A 62 11.63 3.57 7.27
CA LEU A 62 11.96 4.69 6.38
C LEU A 62 11.13 4.66 5.10
N ILE A 63 10.92 3.47 4.52
CA ILE A 63 10.10 3.30 3.32
C ILE A 63 8.62 3.59 3.62
N ALA A 64 8.09 3.07 4.73
CA ALA A 64 6.71 3.34 5.14
C ALA A 64 6.48 4.84 5.39
N LEU A 65 7.43 5.51 6.06
CA LEU A 65 7.37 6.95 6.31
C LEU A 65 7.38 7.73 5.00
N LEU A 66 8.28 7.40 4.08
CA LEU A 66 8.36 8.04 2.77
C LEU A 66 7.07 7.82 1.95
N PHE A 67 6.52 6.61 1.98
CA PHE A 67 5.24 6.29 1.33
C PHE A 67 4.10 7.15 1.86
N ILE A 68 3.99 7.33 3.18
CA ILE A 68 2.95 8.19 3.79
C ILE A 68 3.11 9.64 3.33
N ILE A 69 4.34 10.15 3.27
CA ILE A 69 4.60 11.52 2.80
C ILE A 69 4.14 11.67 1.35
N PHE A 70 4.51 10.76 0.46
CA PHE A 70 4.06 10.77 -0.94
C PHE A 70 2.55 10.60 -1.11
N ASP A 71 1.91 9.77 -0.30
CA ASP A 71 0.46 9.58 -0.35
C ASP A 71 -0.28 10.88 0.02
N ILE A 72 0.20 11.59 1.04
CA ILE A 72 -0.30 12.91 1.42
C ILE A 72 -0.11 13.92 0.28
N GLU A 73 1.03 13.91 -0.41
CA GLU A 73 1.26 14.79 -1.56
C GLU A 73 0.23 14.56 -2.66
N ILE A 74 -0.06 13.29 -2.99
CA ILE A 74 -1.05 12.92 -4.01
C ILE A 74 -2.46 13.42 -3.63
N VAL A 75 -2.82 13.38 -2.34
CA VAL A 75 -4.08 13.94 -1.85
C VAL A 75 -4.20 15.44 -2.16
N PHE A 76 -3.10 16.20 -2.17
CA PHE A 76 -3.10 17.60 -2.60
C PHE A 76 -3.09 17.76 -4.13
N LEU A 77 -2.45 16.86 -4.87
CA LEU A 77 -2.41 16.91 -6.33
C LEU A 77 -3.79 16.65 -6.97
N TYR A 78 -4.60 15.75 -6.40
CA TYR A 78 -5.88 15.33 -7.00
C TYR A 78 -6.89 16.49 -7.17
N PRO A 79 -7.24 17.28 -6.13
CA PRO A 79 -8.17 18.39 -6.28
C PRO A 79 -7.68 19.42 -7.30
N TRP A 80 -6.38 19.73 -7.29
CA TRP A 80 -5.79 20.63 -8.29
C TRP A 80 -5.95 20.08 -9.71
N ALA A 81 -5.64 18.81 -9.93
CA ALA A 81 -5.72 18.19 -11.25
C ALA A 81 -7.16 18.15 -11.80
N VAL A 82 -8.15 17.93 -10.93
CA VAL A 82 -9.56 17.90 -11.30
C VAL A 82 -10.07 19.27 -11.75
N VAL A 83 -9.69 20.35 -11.05
CA VAL A 83 -10.21 21.71 -11.33
C VAL A 83 -9.27 22.51 -12.24
N PHE A 84 -8.13 21.95 -12.65
CA PHE A 84 -7.12 22.63 -13.45
C PHE A 84 -7.66 23.34 -14.70
N LYS A 85 -8.59 22.70 -15.43
CA LYS A 85 -9.19 23.27 -16.65
C LYS A 85 -10.02 24.53 -16.37
N ASP A 86 -10.76 24.55 -15.26
CA ASP A 86 -11.58 25.69 -14.87
C ASP A 86 -10.67 26.86 -14.46
N PHE A 87 -9.62 26.57 -13.71
CA PHE A 87 -8.63 27.56 -13.28
C PHE A 87 -7.73 28.08 -14.39
N LEU A 88 -7.52 27.33 -15.47
CA LEU A 88 -6.76 27.79 -16.63
C LEU A 88 -7.39 29.04 -17.26
N SER A 89 -8.72 29.17 -17.18
CA SER A 89 -9.44 30.36 -17.65
C SER A 89 -9.26 31.58 -16.72
N ALA A 90 -8.95 31.36 -15.44
CA ALA A 90 -8.74 32.40 -14.42
C ALA A 90 -7.29 32.91 -14.37
N GLY A 91 -6.33 32.14 -14.90
CA GLY A 91 -4.95 32.58 -15.12
C GLY A 91 -3.90 31.51 -14.81
N SER A 92 -2.69 31.70 -15.34
CA SER A 92 -1.58 30.72 -15.24
C SER A 92 -0.94 30.63 -13.85
N PHE A 93 -1.38 31.43 -12.87
CA PHE A 93 -0.79 31.45 -11.52
C PHE A 93 -0.85 30.09 -10.84
N ILE A 94 -1.99 29.43 -10.90
CA ILE A 94 -2.26 28.12 -10.28
C ILE A 94 -1.40 26.99 -10.90
N PHE A 95 -0.99 27.15 -12.15
CA PHE A 95 -0.03 26.24 -12.78
C PHE A 95 1.36 26.39 -12.15
N PHE A 96 1.86 27.63 -12.03
CA PHE A 96 3.19 27.88 -11.48
C PHE A 96 3.31 27.51 -10.01
N GLU A 97 2.26 27.75 -9.22
CA GLU A 97 2.22 27.36 -7.81
C GLU A 97 2.41 25.84 -7.65
N MET A 98 1.77 25.04 -8.51
CA MET A 98 1.92 23.59 -8.48
C MET A 98 3.25 23.08 -9.03
N VAL A 99 3.81 23.77 -10.02
CA VAL A 99 5.18 23.47 -10.46
C VAL A 99 6.17 23.70 -9.32
N ILE A 100 6.02 24.79 -8.55
CA ILE A 100 6.86 25.06 -7.39
C ILE A 100 6.63 24.01 -6.30
N PHE A 101 5.38 23.66 -6.00
CA PHE A 101 5.03 22.61 -5.05
C PHE A 101 5.72 21.29 -5.43
N LEU A 102 5.56 20.82 -6.67
CA LEU A 102 6.20 19.61 -7.17
C LEU A 102 7.74 19.70 -7.14
N ALA A 103 8.32 20.86 -7.42
CA ALA A 103 9.77 21.06 -7.36
C ALA A 103 10.33 20.90 -5.94
N ILE A 104 9.61 21.42 -4.93
CA ILE A 104 9.99 21.26 -3.51
C ILE A 104 9.96 19.78 -3.12
N LEU A 105 8.93 19.06 -3.53
CA LEU A 105 8.78 17.62 -3.25
C LEU A 105 9.84 16.79 -3.96
N ALA A 106 10.08 17.06 -5.25
CA ALA A 106 11.13 16.43 -6.03
C ALA A 106 12.52 16.67 -5.41
N PHE A 107 12.75 17.84 -4.83
CA PHE A 107 13.98 18.13 -4.09
C PHE A 107 14.10 17.30 -2.81
N GLY A 108 13.02 17.18 -2.03
CA GLY A 108 12.96 16.31 -0.85
C GLY A 108 13.25 14.85 -1.21
N PHE A 109 12.63 14.35 -2.29
CA PHE A 109 12.90 13.02 -2.80
C PHE A 109 14.35 12.83 -3.25
N ALA A 110 14.90 13.77 -4.02
CA ALA A 110 16.29 13.72 -4.46
C ALA A 110 17.27 13.72 -3.28
N TYR A 111 16.96 14.44 -2.20
CA TYR A 111 17.74 14.41 -0.96
C TYR A 111 17.73 13.02 -0.32
N VAL A 112 16.54 12.43 -0.15
CA VAL A 112 16.37 11.09 0.45
C VAL A 112 17.07 10.02 -0.39
N TRP A 113 16.96 10.12 -1.71
CA TRP A 113 17.67 9.26 -2.66
C TRP A 113 19.18 9.38 -2.48
N ARG A 114 19.72 10.61 -2.49
CA ARG A 114 21.15 10.85 -2.31
C ARG A 114 21.69 10.38 -0.96
N LYS A 115 20.82 10.30 0.06
CA LYS A 115 21.16 9.79 1.40
C LYS A 115 21.11 8.26 1.51
N GLY A 116 20.78 7.55 0.44
CA GLY A 116 20.75 6.08 0.43
C GLY A 116 19.61 5.48 1.25
N ALA A 117 18.60 6.28 1.63
CA ALA A 117 17.46 5.77 2.40
C ALA A 117 16.60 4.76 1.62
N LEU A 118 16.80 4.68 0.31
CA LEU A 118 16.14 3.76 -0.61
C LEU A 118 17.01 2.56 -0.99
N GLU A 119 18.27 2.50 -0.53
CA GLU A 119 19.21 1.44 -0.90
C GLU A 119 18.95 0.17 -0.10
N TRP A 120 19.06 -0.98 -0.79
CA TRP A 120 18.75 -2.30 -0.28
C TRP A 120 19.95 -3.23 -0.47
N GLU A 121 20.99 -3.02 0.33
CA GLU A 121 22.12 -3.96 0.49
C GLU A 121 22.06 -4.74 1.80
#